data_AF-H2UNB5-F1
#
_entry.id   AF-H2UNB5-F1
#
_cell.length_a   1.000
_cell.length_b   1.000
_cell.length_c   1.000
_cell.angle_alpha   90.00
_cell.angle_beta   90.00
_cell.angle_gamma   90.00
#
_symmetry.space_group_name_H-M   'P 1'
#
loop_
_entity.id
_entity.type
_entity.pdbx_description
1 polymer ?
#
loop_
_entity_poly.entity_id
_entity_poly.type
_entity_poly.pdbx_seq_one_letter_code
_entity_poly.pdbx_strand_id
1 'polypeptide(L)'
;MTMTADEMKLEGPQCTPIEGEDVTPKQDGGVLKLVKREGTGTELPMTGDQVFVHYEGRFLDGTLFDHSRSRNDWFSFVLGKGQVIKAWDVGVATMKVGELCQLICKAEYAYGSAGSPPKIPPNATLVFEIELFDFKGDDITEDEDGGIIRRTLNKGQGYSKPNEGATVDVTLEGSWEGRVFDKRELKFEVGDGESHGLPVGVEKAIAAMEQEEESFFTIKPKYGFGNAGNATYGIPGGATLQYKIKLNAFEKTKESWEMNSEEKLEQSCIVKEKGTQYFKEGKYKQAALQYKKIISWLEHESGLSEEDEKKAKALRLAAHLNLAMCFLKMNEPNKALENCDQALELDESNEKALFRRGEALFCLNEFDRAKNGFQQVVELYPANRAARSQVSICQKRIREQHLKDKLIYANMFEIFAERDLKKDVERVKTDNQQKREEAMEIDKTEKEVASKTKA
;
A
#
# COMPACT_ATOMS: atom_id res chain seq x y z
N MET A 1 12.13 -72.13 28.68
CA MET A 1 10.87 -72.43 27.98
C MET A 1 10.55 -71.25 27.10
N THR A 2 10.72 -71.44 25.80
CA THR A 2 10.38 -70.53 24.71
C THR A 2 9.05 -70.97 24.11
N MET A 3 8.07 -70.07 23.96
CA MET A 3 6.88 -70.09 23.08
C MET A 3 6.19 -68.72 23.19
N THR A 4 5.60 -68.05 22.20
CA THR A 4 5.60 -68.06 20.72
C THR A 4 4.90 -66.75 20.32
N ALA A 5 5.24 -66.21 19.15
CA ALA A 5 4.49 -65.15 18.47
C ALA A 5 3.29 -65.76 17.71
N ASP A 6 2.12 -65.17 17.86
CA ASP A 6 0.91 -65.27 17.00
C ASP A 6 -0.03 -64.17 17.55
N GLU A 7 -0.59 -63.21 16.83
CA GLU A 7 -1.10 -63.21 15.46
C GLU A 7 -0.85 -61.83 14.82
N MET A 8 0.01 -61.74 13.81
CA MET A 8 -0.09 -60.66 12.82
C MET A 8 -1.02 -61.15 11.72
N LYS A 9 -2.27 -60.68 11.71
CA LYS A 9 -3.15 -60.80 10.55
C LYS A 9 -2.54 -60.00 9.40
N LEU A 10 -1.81 -60.69 8.53
CA LEU A 10 -1.55 -60.25 7.17
C LEU A 10 -2.88 -60.28 6.42
N GLU A 11 -3.55 -59.12 6.33
CA GLU A 11 -4.58 -58.92 5.32
C GLU A 11 -3.88 -58.92 3.95
N GLY A 12 -4.27 -59.85 3.07
CA GLY A 12 -3.83 -59.87 1.67
C GLY A 12 -4.28 -58.61 0.92
N PRO A 13 -3.85 -58.42 -0.34
CA PRO A 13 -4.20 -57.24 -1.13
C PRO A 13 -5.72 -57.14 -1.27
N GLN A 14 -6.34 -56.24 -0.50
CA GLN A 14 -7.74 -55.88 -0.66
C GLN A 14 -7.83 -54.95 -1.86
N CYS A 15 -8.51 -55.43 -2.92
CA CYS A 15 -8.81 -54.61 -4.08
C CYS A 15 -9.67 -53.42 -3.65
N THR A 16 -9.24 -52.20 -3.97
CA THR A 16 -9.99 -51.00 -3.58
C THR A 16 -11.32 -50.97 -4.33
N PRO A 17 -12.48 -50.88 -3.65
CA PRO A 17 -13.78 -50.77 -4.32
C PRO A 17 -13.83 -49.54 -5.22
N ILE A 18 -14.32 -49.70 -6.45
CA ILE A 18 -14.48 -48.59 -7.40
C ILE A 18 -15.80 -47.89 -7.08
N GLU A 19 -15.76 -46.98 -6.12
CA GLU A 19 -16.90 -46.20 -5.65
C GLU A 19 -16.51 -44.73 -5.52
N GLY A 20 -17.47 -43.83 -5.72
CA GLY A 20 -17.25 -42.38 -5.63
C GLY A 20 -18.11 -41.58 -6.61
N GLU A 21 -18.20 -40.29 -6.38
CA GLU A 21 -18.81 -39.32 -7.29
C GLU A 21 -17.89 -39.03 -8.47
N ASP A 22 -18.44 -39.00 -9.68
CA ASP A 22 -17.67 -38.63 -10.86
C ASP A 22 -17.47 -37.12 -10.92
N VAL A 23 -16.22 -36.70 -10.73
CA VAL A 23 -15.84 -35.28 -10.71
C VAL A 23 -15.32 -34.79 -12.06
N THR A 24 -15.32 -35.62 -13.11
CA THR A 24 -14.85 -35.14 -14.42
C THR A 24 -15.85 -34.17 -15.05
N PRO A 25 -15.37 -33.12 -15.74
CA PRO A 25 -16.26 -32.22 -16.49
C PRO A 25 -17.10 -32.93 -17.55
N LYS A 26 -16.62 -34.07 -18.07
CA LYS A 26 -17.30 -34.87 -19.10
C LYS A 26 -18.23 -35.94 -18.54
N GLN A 27 -18.22 -36.17 -17.22
CA GLN A 27 -18.98 -37.24 -16.57
C GLN A 27 -18.73 -38.61 -17.22
N ASP A 28 -17.45 -38.92 -17.48
CA ASP A 28 -16.97 -40.13 -18.17
C ASP A 28 -16.43 -41.23 -17.23
N GLY A 29 -16.57 -41.03 -15.92
CA GLY A 29 -16.05 -41.89 -14.86
C GLY A 29 -14.53 -41.97 -14.87
N GLY A 30 -13.84 -40.96 -15.42
CA GLY A 30 -12.38 -40.90 -15.49
C GLY A 30 -11.71 -40.66 -14.14
N VAL A 31 -12.39 -39.93 -13.26
CA VAL A 31 -11.93 -39.56 -11.92
C VAL A 31 -13.11 -39.69 -10.95
N LEU A 32 -13.07 -40.70 -10.09
CA LEU A 32 -14.08 -40.89 -9.04
C LEU A 32 -13.53 -40.38 -7.72
N LYS A 33 -14.32 -39.59 -7.00
CA LYS A 33 -13.97 -39.01 -5.70
C LYS A 33 -14.84 -39.59 -4.60
N LEU A 34 -14.22 -40.02 -3.52
CA LEU A 34 -14.89 -40.40 -2.28
C LEU A 34 -14.34 -39.57 -1.12
N VAL A 35 -15.18 -38.75 -0.50
CA VAL A 35 -14.79 -37.97 0.69
C VAL A 35 -14.70 -38.90 1.90
N LYS A 36 -13.52 -39.00 2.51
CA LYS A 36 -13.28 -39.78 3.73
C LYS A 36 -13.44 -38.95 4.99
N ARG A 37 -13.07 -37.67 4.91
CA ARG A 37 -13.26 -36.68 5.96
C ARG A 37 -13.60 -35.34 5.33
N GLU A 38 -14.68 -34.74 5.78
CA GLU A 38 -15.10 -33.42 5.34
C GLU A 38 -14.08 -32.34 5.73
N GLY A 39 -13.90 -31.37 4.82
CA GLY A 39 -13.18 -30.14 5.12
C GLY A 39 -14.07 -29.07 5.74
N THR A 40 -13.50 -27.88 5.91
CA THR A 40 -14.18 -26.70 6.46
C THR A 40 -14.18 -25.55 5.46
N GLY A 41 -15.07 -24.58 5.67
CA GLY A 41 -15.22 -23.44 4.77
C GLY A 41 -16.06 -23.73 3.53
N THR A 42 -16.26 -22.68 2.73
CA THR A 42 -17.07 -22.71 1.51
C THR A 42 -16.24 -22.44 0.25
N GLU A 43 -14.98 -22.05 0.39
CA GLU A 43 -14.09 -21.78 -0.72
C GLU A 43 -13.41 -23.05 -1.22
N LEU A 44 -13.19 -23.11 -2.53
CA LEU A 44 -12.50 -24.18 -3.21
C LEU A 44 -11.28 -23.60 -3.95
N PRO A 45 -10.18 -24.35 -4.08
CA PRO A 45 -9.05 -23.96 -4.91
C PRO A 45 -9.46 -23.67 -6.35
N MET A 46 -8.88 -22.62 -6.93
CA MET A 46 -9.09 -22.24 -8.33
C MET A 46 -7.85 -22.50 -9.18
N THR A 47 -8.03 -22.60 -10.50
CA THR A 47 -6.91 -22.66 -11.44
C THR A 47 -5.94 -21.50 -11.21
N GLY A 48 -4.68 -21.81 -10.94
CA GLY A 48 -3.64 -20.82 -10.61
C GLY A 48 -3.31 -20.71 -9.12
N ASP A 49 -4.14 -21.24 -8.23
CA ASP A 49 -3.84 -21.27 -6.79
C ASP A 49 -2.68 -22.22 -6.51
N GLN A 50 -1.81 -21.81 -5.58
CA GLN A 50 -0.83 -22.69 -4.97
C GLN A 50 -1.53 -23.54 -3.92
N VAL A 51 -1.61 -24.85 -4.14
CA VAL A 51 -2.25 -25.79 -3.22
C VAL A 51 -1.20 -26.56 -2.41
N PHE A 52 -1.52 -26.88 -1.15
CA PHE A 52 -0.66 -27.59 -0.21
C PHE A 52 -1.36 -28.86 0.25
N VAL A 53 -0.79 -30.03 -0.08
CA VAL A 53 -1.42 -31.32 0.18
C VAL A 53 -0.46 -32.31 0.82
N HIS A 54 -1.02 -33.28 1.55
CA HIS A 54 -0.40 -34.60 1.66
C HIS A 54 -1.14 -35.60 0.78
N TYR A 55 -0.40 -36.58 0.31
CA TYR A 55 -0.95 -37.71 -0.43
C TYR A 55 -0.24 -39.03 -0.16
N GLU A 56 -0.98 -40.10 -0.43
CA GLU A 56 -0.51 -41.47 -0.65
C GLU A 56 -1.05 -41.99 -1.99
N GLY A 57 -0.19 -42.55 -2.83
CA GLY A 57 -0.51 -43.13 -4.13
C GLY A 57 -0.34 -44.65 -4.12
N ARG A 58 -1.41 -45.36 -4.48
CA ARG A 58 -1.51 -46.84 -4.48
C ARG A 58 -2.08 -47.35 -5.79
N PHE A 59 -1.70 -48.57 -6.18
CA PHE A 59 -2.40 -49.30 -7.24
C PHE A 59 -3.74 -49.83 -6.71
N LEU A 60 -4.62 -50.29 -7.61
CA LEU A 60 -5.92 -50.88 -7.25
C LEU A 60 -5.80 -52.08 -6.30
N ASP A 61 -4.71 -52.83 -6.39
CA ASP A 61 -4.39 -53.95 -5.50
C ASP A 61 -3.92 -53.52 -4.09
N GLY A 62 -3.86 -52.21 -3.82
CA GLY A 62 -3.44 -51.63 -2.55
C GLY A 62 -1.94 -51.35 -2.43
N THR A 63 -1.13 -51.80 -3.40
CA THR A 63 0.34 -51.64 -3.37
C THR A 63 0.70 -50.16 -3.45
N LEU A 64 1.43 -49.66 -2.44
CA LEU A 64 1.91 -48.29 -2.38
C LEU A 64 3.05 -48.06 -3.38
N PHE A 65 2.96 -47.00 -4.19
CA PHE A 65 4.02 -46.63 -5.13
C PHE A 65 4.66 -45.26 -4.82
N ASP A 66 3.95 -44.37 -4.13
CA ASP A 66 4.47 -43.06 -3.74
C ASP A 66 3.72 -42.47 -2.54
N HIS A 67 4.38 -41.63 -1.73
CA HIS A 67 3.73 -40.88 -0.66
C HIS A 67 4.55 -39.66 -0.25
N SER A 68 3.84 -38.56 0.06
CA SER A 68 4.45 -37.29 0.48
C SER A 68 5.08 -37.33 1.87
N ARG A 69 4.52 -38.09 2.82
CA ARG A 69 4.91 -38.07 4.25
C ARG A 69 6.34 -38.57 4.52
N SER A 70 7.00 -39.21 3.56
CA SER A 70 8.43 -39.53 3.65
C SER A 70 9.34 -38.31 3.66
N ARG A 71 8.83 -37.14 3.21
CA ARG A 71 9.64 -35.94 2.97
C ARG A 71 9.56 -34.90 4.09
N ASN A 72 8.83 -35.17 5.18
CA ASN A 72 8.67 -34.30 6.34
C ASN A 72 8.16 -32.87 6.03
N ASP A 73 7.55 -32.67 4.85
CA ASP A 73 6.99 -31.39 4.39
C ASP A 73 5.77 -31.63 3.47
N TRP A 74 4.95 -30.61 3.26
CA TRP A 74 3.81 -30.65 2.35
C TRP A 74 4.26 -30.73 0.89
N PHE A 75 3.48 -31.41 0.06
CA PHE A 75 3.64 -31.32 -1.39
C PHE A 75 2.82 -30.13 -1.90
N SER A 76 3.46 -29.22 -2.62
CA SER A 76 2.79 -28.04 -3.16
C SER A 76 2.91 -27.94 -4.67
N PHE A 77 1.85 -27.53 -5.34
CA PHE A 77 1.81 -27.33 -6.80
C PHE A 77 0.81 -26.25 -7.18
N VAL A 78 0.92 -25.72 -8.41
CA VAL A 78 -0.03 -24.75 -8.97
C VAL A 78 -1.16 -25.49 -9.68
N LEU A 79 -2.37 -25.32 -9.18
CA LEU A 79 -3.55 -26.03 -9.67
C LEU A 79 -3.92 -25.64 -11.11
N GLY A 80 -4.26 -26.61 -11.95
CA GLY A 80 -4.75 -26.40 -13.32
C GLY A 80 -3.68 -25.93 -14.31
N LYS A 81 -2.39 -26.07 -13.97
CA LYS A 81 -1.25 -25.77 -14.85
C LYS A 81 -0.55 -27.01 -15.38
N GLY A 82 -1.08 -28.21 -15.13
CA GLY A 82 -0.49 -29.47 -15.59
C GLY A 82 0.85 -29.82 -14.91
N GLN A 83 1.09 -29.28 -13.71
CA GLN A 83 2.24 -29.69 -12.87
C GLN A 83 2.03 -31.08 -12.26
N VAL A 84 0.77 -31.54 -12.21
CA VAL A 84 0.34 -32.86 -11.73
C VAL A 84 -0.50 -33.56 -12.81
N ILE A 85 -0.86 -34.83 -12.58
CA ILE A 85 -1.74 -35.56 -13.48
C ILE A 85 -3.12 -34.89 -13.58
N LYS A 86 -3.80 -35.03 -14.72
CA LYS A 86 -5.11 -34.41 -14.98
C LYS A 86 -6.14 -34.74 -13.88
N ALA A 87 -6.09 -35.95 -13.34
CA ALA A 87 -6.98 -36.38 -12.28
C ALA A 87 -6.84 -35.54 -11.00
N TRP A 88 -5.62 -35.10 -10.68
CA TRP A 88 -5.37 -34.23 -9.53
C TRP A 88 -5.86 -32.81 -9.79
N ASP A 89 -5.60 -32.25 -10.98
CA ASP A 89 -6.10 -30.92 -11.35
C ASP A 89 -7.64 -30.85 -11.25
N VAL A 90 -8.33 -31.93 -11.62
CA VAL A 90 -9.79 -32.02 -11.49
C VAL A 90 -10.21 -32.28 -10.04
N GLY A 91 -9.61 -33.28 -9.37
CA GLY A 91 -10.04 -33.72 -8.05
C GLY A 91 -9.79 -32.69 -6.96
N VAL A 92 -8.57 -32.12 -6.90
CA VAL A 92 -8.19 -31.15 -5.86
C VAL A 92 -8.98 -29.84 -5.96
N ALA A 93 -9.40 -29.44 -7.18
CA ALA A 93 -10.29 -28.30 -7.39
C ALA A 93 -11.67 -28.44 -6.71
N THR A 94 -12.05 -29.65 -6.31
CA THR A 94 -13.34 -29.91 -5.62
C THR A 94 -13.20 -30.03 -4.11
N MET A 95 -11.98 -29.91 -3.56
CA MET A 95 -11.71 -30.15 -2.14
C MET A 95 -11.84 -28.88 -1.30
N LYS A 96 -12.32 -29.04 -0.07
CA LYS A 96 -12.27 -27.99 0.97
C LYS A 96 -11.00 -28.11 1.81
N VAL A 97 -10.61 -27.01 2.45
CA VAL A 97 -9.47 -27.02 3.41
C VAL A 97 -9.75 -28.02 4.54
N GLY A 98 -8.80 -28.91 4.81
CA GLY A 98 -8.87 -29.99 5.80
C GLY A 98 -9.51 -31.29 5.30
N GLU A 99 -10.07 -31.28 4.08
CA GLU A 99 -10.72 -32.45 3.47
C GLU A 99 -9.70 -33.56 3.19
N LEU A 100 -10.08 -34.79 3.52
CA LEU A 100 -9.37 -36.00 3.11
C LEU A 100 -10.28 -36.75 2.13
N CYS A 101 -9.82 -36.95 0.89
CA CYS A 101 -10.57 -37.70 -0.12
C CYS A 101 -9.73 -38.81 -0.74
N GLN A 102 -10.41 -39.80 -1.31
CA GLN A 102 -9.83 -40.79 -2.21
C GLN A 102 -10.22 -40.45 -3.64
N LEU A 103 -9.24 -40.43 -4.54
CA LEU A 103 -9.42 -40.31 -5.98
C LEU A 103 -9.05 -41.62 -6.67
N ILE A 104 -9.95 -42.16 -7.47
CA ILE A 104 -9.69 -43.28 -8.38
C ILE A 104 -9.54 -42.71 -9.78
N CYS A 105 -8.34 -42.86 -10.34
CA CYS A 105 -7.89 -42.18 -11.54
C CYS A 105 -7.66 -43.19 -12.66
N LYS A 106 -8.50 -43.17 -13.70
CA LYS A 106 -8.24 -43.97 -14.92
C LYS A 106 -6.99 -43.47 -15.65
N ALA A 107 -6.40 -44.35 -16.46
CA ALA A 107 -5.14 -44.08 -17.15
C ALA A 107 -5.19 -42.79 -18.00
N GLU A 108 -6.31 -42.48 -18.66
CA GLU A 108 -6.49 -41.31 -19.52
C GLU A 108 -6.36 -39.97 -18.77
N TYR A 109 -6.64 -39.99 -17.46
CA TYR A 109 -6.48 -38.86 -16.54
C TYR A 109 -5.21 -38.97 -15.67
N ALA A 110 -4.44 -40.04 -15.82
CA ALA A 110 -3.16 -40.30 -15.15
C ALA A 110 -2.00 -40.32 -16.16
N TYR A 111 -1.31 -41.44 -16.32
CA TYR A 111 -0.10 -41.59 -17.16
C TYR A 111 -0.35 -42.27 -18.52
N GLY A 112 -1.61 -42.56 -18.85
CA GLY A 112 -2.03 -43.10 -20.14
C GLY A 112 -1.38 -44.44 -20.50
N SER A 113 -1.32 -44.70 -21.81
CA SER A 113 -0.71 -45.91 -22.38
C SER A 113 0.82 -45.95 -22.28
N ALA A 114 1.47 -44.83 -22.00
CA ALA A 114 2.91 -44.78 -21.79
C ALA A 114 3.31 -45.23 -20.38
N GLY A 115 2.47 -44.94 -19.38
CA GLY A 115 2.83 -45.11 -17.97
C GLY A 115 3.92 -44.12 -17.52
N SER A 116 4.60 -44.44 -16.42
CA SER A 116 5.80 -43.75 -15.95
C SER A 116 6.84 -44.79 -15.47
N PRO A 117 7.54 -45.44 -16.41
CA PRO A 117 8.50 -46.48 -16.07
C PRO A 117 9.66 -45.96 -15.18
N PRO A 118 10.20 -46.79 -14.27
CA PRO A 118 9.82 -48.18 -14.01
C PRO A 118 8.66 -48.32 -13.01
N LYS A 119 8.20 -47.23 -12.38
CA LYS A 119 7.26 -47.29 -11.25
C LYS A 119 5.83 -47.55 -11.67
N ILE A 120 5.34 -46.87 -12.69
CA ILE A 120 3.93 -46.91 -13.10
C ILE A 120 3.83 -47.59 -14.48
N PRO A 121 3.11 -48.72 -14.60
CA PRO A 121 2.97 -49.40 -15.88
C PRO A 121 2.01 -48.67 -16.83
N PRO A 122 2.06 -49.01 -18.13
CA PRO A 122 1.05 -48.62 -19.13
C PRO A 122 -0.38 -48.90 -18.67
N ASN A 123 -1.30 -47.97 -18.95
CA ASN A 123 -2.75 -48.11 -18.70
C ASN A 123 -3.11 -48.40 -17.23
N ALA A 124 -2.27 -48.01 -16.28
CA ALA A 124 -2.54 -48.21 -14.86
C ALA A 124 -3.69 -47.32 -14.37
N THR A 125 -4.61 -47.91 -13.60
CA THR A 125 -5.55 -47.17 -12.76
C THR A 125 -4.90 -46.94 -11.40
N LEU A 126 -4.89 -45.69 -10.94
CA LEU A 126 -4.23 -45.27 -9.72
C LEU A 126 -5.25 -44.82 -8.68
N VAL A 127 -4.98 -45.12 -7.42
CA VAL A 127 -5.77 -44.67 -6.27
C VAL A 127 -4.91 -43.70 -5.47
N PHE A 128 -5.41 -42.50 -5.25
CA PHE A 128 -4.77 -41.51 -4.40
C PHE A 128 -5.63 -41.21 -3.20
N GLU A 129 -5.03 -41.16 -2.01
CA GLU A 129 -5.63 -40.50 -0.86
C GLU A 129 -4.96 -39.14 -0.71
N ILE A 130 -5.74 -38.06 -0.72
CA ILE A 130 -5.23 -36.68 -0.73
C ILE A 130 -5.90 -35.91 0.41
N GLU A 131 -5.07 -35.22 1.20
CA GLU A 131 -5.46 -34.32 2.27
C GLU A 131 -5.08 -32.89 1.87
N LEU A 132 -6.07 -32.00 1.71
CA LEU A 132 -5.84 -30.60 1.39
C LEU A 132 -5.62 -29.79 2.67
N PHE A 133 -4.42 -29.25 2.86
CA PHE A 133 -4.09 -28.46 4.06
C PHE A 133 -4.38 -26.98 3.90
N ASP A 134 -4.03 -26.42 2.75
CA ASP A 134 -4.17 -25.00 2.49
C ASP A 134 -4.15 -24.75 0.97
N PHE A 135 -4.66 -23.60 0.56
CA PHE A 135 -4.44 -23.09 -0.78
C PHE A 135 -4.36 -21.56 -0.75
N LYS A 136 -3.51 -21.01 -1.61
CA LYS A 136 -3.22 -19.58 -1.66
C LYS A 136 -3.33 -19.09 -3.09
N GLY A 137 -4.08 -18.00 -3.27
CA GLY A 137 -4.03 -17.24 -4.51
C GLY A 137 -2.70 -16.53 -4.68
N ASP A 138 -2.54 -15.87 -5.82
CA ASP A 138 -1.34 -15.12 -6.19
C ASP A 138 -1.24 -13.83 -5.36
N ASP A 139 -0.16 -13.65 -4.61
CA ASP A 139 0.08 -12.43 -3.86
C ASP A 139 0.74 -11.39 -4.78
N ILE A 140 0.00 -10.31 -5.04
CA ILE A 140 0.47 -9.25 -5.95
C ILE A 140 1.15 -8.08 -5.22
N THR A 141 1.41 -8.23 -3.92
CA THR A 141 2.13 -7.22 -3.15
C THR A 141 3.63 -7.31 -3.37
N GLU A 142 4.30 -6.15 -3.38
CA GLU A 142 5.76 -6.07 -3.60
C GLU A 142 6.57 -6.79 -2.52
N ASP A 143 6.05 -6.81 -1.28
CA ASP A 143 6.69 -7.43 -0.11
C ASP A 143 6.20 -8.87 0.17
N GLU A 144 5.33 -9.42 -0.67
CA GLU A 144 4.66 -10.73 -0.44
C GLU A 144 4.00 -10.82 0.96
N ASP A 145 3.36 -9.74 1.40
CA ASP A 145 2.80 -9.60 2.76
C ASP A 145 1.39 -10.20 2.92
N GLY A 146 0.88 -10.83 1.87
CA GLY A 146 -0.46 -11.38 1.74
C GLY A 146 -1.55 -10.31 1.77
N GLY A 147 -1.21 -9.06 1.46
CA GLY A 147 -2.10 -7.91 1.57
C GLY A 147 -3.13 -7.82 0.46
N ILE A 148 -2.78 -8.28 -0.75
CA ILE A 148 -3.65 -8.32 -1.91
C ILE A 148 -3.49 -9.67 -2.59
N ILE A 149 -4.46 -10.56 -2.39
CA ILE A 149 -4.46 -11.90 -2.96
C ILE A 149 -5.37 -11.92 -4.19
N ARG A 150 -4.83 -12.32 -5.33
CA ARG A 150 -5.50 -12.45 -6.62
C ARG A 150 -5.87 -13.91 -6.89
N ARG A 151 -7.09 -14.12 -7.37
CA ARG A 151 -7.58 -15.38 -7.96
C ARG A 151 -8.15 -15.10 -9.33
N THR A 152 -7.48 -15.57 -10.38
CA THR A 152 -7.86 -15.29 -11.78
C THR A 152 -9.07 -16.12 -12.18
N LEU A 153 -10.14 -15.46 -12.62
CA LEU A 153 -11.36 -16.10 -13.11
C LEU A 153 -11.28 -16.33 -14.62
N ASN A 154 -10.96 -15.27 -15.37
CA ASN A 154 -10.70 -15.30 -16.80
C ASN A 154 -9.32 -14.72 -17.06
N LYS A 155 -8.49 -15.47 -17.78
CA LYS A 155 -7.15 -15.02 -18.15
C LYS A 155 -7.26 -13.86 -19.15
N GLY A 156 -6.47 -12.81 -18.93
CA GLY A 156 -6.35 -11.72 -19.89
C GLY A 156 -5.62 -12.11 -21.16
N GLN A 157 -5.55 -11.14 -22.07
CA GLN A 157 -4.86 -11.22 -23.34
C GLN A 157 -3.68 -10.24 -23.37
N GLY A 158 -2.63 -10.62 -24.09
CA GLY A 158 -1.41 -9.85 -24.20
C GLY A 158 -0.48 -10.02 -22.99
N TYR A 159 0.55 -9.16 -22.92
CA TYR A 159 1.58 -9.20 -21.88
C TYR A 159 1.78 -7.85 -21.17
N SER A 160 1.12 -6.81 -21.69
CA SER A 160 1.20 -5.45 -21.16
C SER A 160 0.23 -5.28 -19.99
N LYS A 161 0.61 -4.43 -19.04
CA LYS A 161 -0.21 -4.04 -17.89
C LYS A 161 -0.32 -2.51 -17.81
N PRO A 162 -1.37 -1.96 -17.17
CA PRO A 162 -1.47 -0.53 -16.92
C PRO A 162 -0.29 -0.04 -16.07
N ASN A 163 0.34 1.08 -16.47
CA ASN A 163 1.33 1.79 -15.65
C ASN A 163 0.71 3.00 -14.95
N GLU A 164 1.46 3.66 -14.08
CA GLU A 164 1.00 4.86 -13.39
C GLU A 164 0.59 5.95 -14.39
N GLY A 165 -0.59 6.53 -14.19
CA GLY A 165 -1.21 7.48 -15.11
C GLY A 165 -1.95 6.86 -16.31
N ALA A 166 -1.85 5.55 -16.54
CA ALA A 166 -2.60 4.87 -17.62
C ALA A 166 -4.11 5.11 -17.46
N THR A 167 -4.80 5.31 -18.58
CA THR A 167 -6.27 5.38 -18.58
C THR A 167 -6.80 3.95 -18.63
N VAL A 168 -7.59 3.55 -17.63
CA VAL A 168 -8.17 2.21 -17.52
C VAL A 168 -9.69 2.27 -17.63
N ASP A 169 -10.26 1.26 -18.26
CA ASP A 169 -11.70 0.99 -18.35
C ASP A 169 -11.96 -0.32 -17.62
N VAL A 170 -12.67 -0.26 -16.50
CA VAL A 170 -12.86 -1.40 -15.60
C VAL A 170 -14.32 -1.59 -15.24
N THR A 171 -14.73 -2.85 -15.09
CA THR A 171 -15.96 -3.23 -14.37
C THR A 171 -15.55 -3.73 -13.00
N LEU A 172 -16.08 -3.14 -11.93
CA LEU A 172 -15.75 -3.54 -10.57
C LEU A 172 -17.01 -3.83 -9.75
N GLU A 173 -16.89 -4.82 -8.88
CA GLU A 173 -17.87 -5.18 -7.86
C GLU A 173 -17.13 -5.40 -6.53
N GLY A 174 -17.29 -4.46 -5.60
CA GLY A 174 -16.77 -4.52 -4.25
C GLY A 174 -17.80 -5.10 -3.28
N SER A 175 -17.39 -6.09 -2.50
CA SER A 175 -18.19 -6.72 -1.47
C SER A 175 -17.43 -6.85 -0.15
N TRP A 176 -18.18 -6.88 0.94
CA TRP A 176 -17.68 -7.12 2.29
C TRP A 176 -18.67 -8.00 3.03
N GLU A 177 -18.19 -9.13 3.59
CA GLU A 177 -19.03 -10.16 4.24
C GLU A 177 -20.23 -10.59 3.37
N GLY A 178 -20.02 -10.73 2.07
CA GLY A 178 -21.05 -11.10 1.10
C GLY A 178 -22.01 -9.96 0.69
N ARG A 179 -21.95 -8.80 1.35
CA ARG A 179 -22.73 -7.61 0.96
C ARG A 179 -21.98 -6.82 -0.11
N VAL A 180 -22.55 -6.74 -1.30
CA VAL A 180 -22.08 -5.83 -2.37
C VAL A 180 -22.34 -4.38 -1.95
N PHE A 181 -21.30 -3.54 -1.96
CA PHE A 181 -21.39 -2.13 -1.59
C PHE A 181 -21.03 -1.18 -2.74
N ASP A 182 -20.31 -1.66 -3.75
CA ASP A 182 -19.95 -0.89 -4.94
C ASP A 182 -20.04 -1.81 -6.17
N LYS A 183 -20.77 -1.39 -7.21
CA LYS A 183 -20.86 -2.12 -8.47
C LYS A 183 -21.09 -1.14 -9.61
N ARG A 184 -20.08 -0.97 -10.46
CA ARG A 184 -20.11 0.00 -11.56
C ARG A 184 -19.03 -0.28 -12.60
N GLU A 185 -19.23 0.31 -13.77
CA GLU A 185 -18.19 0.51 -14.75
C GLU A 185 -17.56 1.87 -14.53
N LEU A 186 -16.23 1.94 -14.64
CA LEU A 186 -15.47 3.15 -14.38
C LEU A 186 -14.33 3.28 -15.39
N LYS A 187 -14.20 4.50 -15.96
CA LYS A 187 -13.00 4.92 -16.68
C LYS A 187 -12.27 5.98 -15.87
N PHE A 188 -11.01 5.73 -15.51
CA PHE A 188 -10.20 6.64 -14.69
C PHE A 188 -8.69 6.47 -14.99
N GLU A 189 -7.86 7.34 -14.44
CA GLU A 189 -6.40 7.20 -14.52
C GLU A 189 -5.86 6.43 -13.31
N VAL A 190 -4.97 5.47 -13.55
CA VAL A 190 -4.23 4.77 -12.47
C VAL A 190 -3.42 5.80 -11.68
N GLY A 191 -3.61 5.83 -10.36
CA GLY A 191 -3.09 6.85 -9.44
C GLY A 191 -4.17 7.82 -8.95
N ASP A 192 -5.41 7.72 -9.45
CA ASP A 192 -6.54 8.57 -9.08
C ASP A 192 -7.76 7.82 -8.50
N GLY A 193 -7.59 6.56 -8.10
CA GLY A 193 -8.67 5.74 -7.56
C GLY A 193 -9.35 6.35 -6.32
N GLU A 194 -8.59 7.04 -5.46
CA GLU A 194 -9.11 7.72 -4.26
C GLU A 194 -10.24 8.71 -4.62
N SER A 195 -10.09 9.47 -5.70
CA SER A 195 -11.09 10.46 -6.13
C SER A 195 -12.38 9.81 -6.65
N HIS A 196 -12.30 8.52 -6.99
CA HIS A 196 -13.43 7.69 -7.37
C HIS A 196 -13.94 6.83 -6.20
N GLY A 197 -13.40 6.99 -4.99
CA GLY A 197 -13.78 6.23 -3.80
C GLY A 197 -13.20 4.81 -3.76
N LEU A 198 -12.17 4.53 -4.56
CA LEU A 198 -11.49 3.24 -4.60
C LEU A 198 -10.34 3.22 -3.59
N PRO A 199 -10.15 2.11 -2.84
CA PRO A 199 -8.99 1.94 -1.99
C PRO A 199 -7.73 1.64 -2.82
N VAL A 200 -6.55 1.97 -2.29
CA VAL A 200 -5.25 1.82 -2.99
C VAL A 200 -4.99 0.40 -3.51
N GLY A 201 -5.48 -0.62 -2.80
CA GLY A 201 -5.35 -2.01 -3.21
C GLY A 201 -6.10 -2.33 -4.51
N VAL A 202 -7.19 -1.64 -4.80
CA VAL A 202 -7.93 -1.82 -6.07
C VAL A 202 -7.10 -1.27 -7.23
N GLU A 203 -6.43 -0.14 -7.05
CA GLU A 203 -5.54 0.41 -8.09
C GLU A 203 -4.33 -0.48 -8.33
N LYS A 204 -3.70 -0.97 -7.26
CA LYS A 204 -2.62 -1.96 -7.35
C LYS A 204 -3.07 -3.25 -8.04
N ALA A 205 -4.29 -3.71 -7.75
CA ALA A 205 -4.90 -4.85 -8.43
C ALA A 205 -5.04 -4.60 -9.93
N ILE A 206 -5.62 -3.47 -10.33
CA ILE A 206 -5.78 -3.11 -11.74
C ILE A 206 -4.42 -3.00 -12.46
N ALA A 207 -3.40 -2.42 -11.82
CA ALA A 207 -2.05 -2.32 -12.38
C ALA A 207 -1.35 -3.69 -12.54
N ALA A 208 -1.80 -4.73 -11.83
CA ALA A 208 -1.28 -6.09 -11.95
C ALA A 208 -1.98 -6.94 -13.03
N MET A 209 -3.10 -6.45 -13.59
CA MET A 209 -3.96 -7.17 -14.53
C MET A 209 -3.54 -7.01 -16.00
N GLU A 210 -3.88 -8.03 -16.80
CA GLU A 210 -3.82 -8.02 -18.27
C GLU A 210 -5.16 -7.55 -18.87
N GLN A 211 -5.15 -7.11 -20.13
CA GLN A 211 -6.38 -6.66 -20.80
C GLN A 211 -7.38 -7.82 -20.93
N GLU A 212 -8.67 -7.56 -20.73
CA GLU A 212 -9.76 -8.54 -20.65
C GLU A 212 -9.67 -9.55 -19.49
N GLU A 213 -8.67 -9.42 -18.60
CA GLU A 213 -8.58 -10.24 -17.39
C GLU A 213 -9.78 -9.96 -16.49
N GLU A 214 -10.36 -11.03 -15.93
CA GLU A 214 -11.33 -10.95 -14.85
C GLU A 214 -10.78 -11.72 -13.66
N SER A 215 -10.63 -11.04 -12.54
CA SER A 215 -9.97 -11.57 -11.35
C SER A 215 -10.74 -11.19 -10.09
N PHE A 216 -10.70 -12.07 -9.10
CA PHE A 216 -11.18 -11.84 -7.76
C PHE A 216 -10.01 -11.48 -6.85
N PHE A 217 -10.17 -10.43 -6.06
CA PHE A 217 -9.15 -9.90 -5.18
C PHE A 217 -9.64 -9.88 -3.74
N THR A 218 -8.81 -10.39 -2.83
CA THR A 218 -8.99 -10.21 -1.39
C THR A 218 -7.99 -9.18 -0.91
N ILE A 219 -8.50 -8.05 -0.41
CA ILE A 219 -7.71 -6.86 -0.07
C ILE A 219 -7.77 -6.65 1.44
N LYS A 220 -6.65 -6.87 2.13
CA LYS A 220 -6.52 -6.66 3.57
C LYS A 220 -6.57 -5.16 3.94
N PRO A 221 -6.83 -4.82 5.21
CA PRO A 221 -7.05 -3.43 5.65
C PRO A 221 -5.92 -2.46 5.28
N LYS A 222 -4.65 -2.91 5.29
CA LYS A 222 -3.48 -2.12 4.87
C LYS A 222 -3.63 -1.52 3.47
N TYR A 223 -4.30 -2.24 2.57
CA TYR A 223 -4.53 -1.85 1.18
C TYR A 223 -6.01 -1.50 0.90
N GLY A 224 -6.90 -1.70 1.88
CA GLY A 224 -8.32 -1.35 1.81
C GLY A 224 -8.61 0.07 2.29
N PHE A 225 -9.72 0.25 3.03
CA PHE A 225 -10.08 1.53 3.66
C PHE A 225 -9.38 1.78 5.02
N GLY A 226 -8.36 0.97 5.35
CA GLY A 226 -7.57 1.13 6.56
C GLY A 226 -8.37 0.99 7.86
N ASN A 227 -7.85 1.59 8.93
CA ASN A 227 -8.45 1.57 10.26
C ASN A 227 -9.64 2.55 10.40
N ALA A 228 -9.78 3.49 9.48
CA ALA A 228 -10.92 4.42 9.48
C ALA A 228 -12.19 3.77 8.90
N GLY A 229 -12.03 2.79 8.01
CA GLY A 229 -13.15 2.22 7.27
C GLY A 229 -13.72 3.21 6.25
N ASN A 230 -14.96 2.95 5.80
CA ASN A 230 -15.67 3.83 4.87
C ASN A 230 -17.12 3.99 5.31
N ALA A 231 -17.45 5.17 5.85
CA ALA A 231 -18.78 5.46 6.37
C ALA A 231 -19.85 5.45 5.27
N THR A 232 -19.54 5.92 4.06
CA THR A 232 -20.47 5.95 2.91
C THR A 232 -20.94 4.55 2.53
N TYR A 233 -20.04 3.57 2.57
CA TYR A 233 -20.34 2.18 2.26
C TYR A 233 -20.69 1.34 3.50
N GLY A 234 -20.72 1.95 4.69
CA GLY A 234 -20.95 1.25 5.95
C GLY A 234 -19.93 0.15 6.22
N ILE A 235 -18.65 0.40 5.89
CA ILE A 235 -17.53 -0.53 6.09
C ILE A 235 -16.77 -0.13 7.34
N PRO A 236 -16.58 -1.02 8.32
CA PRO A 236 -15.84 -0.71 9.54
C PRO A 236 -14.32 -0.63 9.28
N GLY A 237 -13.61 0.01 10.21
CA GLY A 237 -12.15 -0.01 10.24
C GLY A 237 -11.60 -1.43 10.39
N GLY A 238 -10.51 -1.74 9.70
CA GLY A 238 -9.91 -3.07 9.76
C GLY A 238 -10.64 -4.14 8.93
N ALA A 239 -11.57 -3.75 8.06
CA ALA A 239 -12.27 -4.66 7.17
C ALA A 239 -11.38 -5.19 6.04
N THR A 240 -11.42 -6.51 5.80
CA THR A 240 -10.89 -7.15 4.60
C THR A 240 -11.95 -7.12 3.50
N LEU A 241 -11.62 -6.56 2.35
CA LEU A 241 -12.55 -6.35 1.25
C LEU A 241 -12.38 -7.43 0.19
N GLN A 242 -13.45 -7.70 -0.54
CA GLN A 242 -13.45 -8.56 -1.71
C GLN A 242 -13.81 -7.70 -2.92
N TYR A 243 -13.05 -7.83 -4.01
CA TYR A 243 -13.32 -7.12 -5.25
C TYR A 243 -13.26 -8.09 -6.42
N LYS A 244 -14.34 -8.15 -7.19
CA LYS A 244 -14.33 -8.77 -8.51
C LYS A 244 -14.09 -7.67 -9.53
N ILE A 245 -12.98 -7.75 -10.27
CA ILE A 245 -12.56 -6.72 -11.22
C ILE A 245 -12.39 -7.35 -12.59
N LYS A 246 -12.96 -6.71 -13.61
CA LYS A 246 -12.69 -6.98 -15.02
C LYS A 246 -12.00 -5.76 -15.63
N LEU A 247 -10.80 -5.96 -16.16
CA LEU A 247 -10.09 -4.92 -16.91
C LEU A 247 -10.54 -4.98 -18.36
N ASN A 248 -11.46 -4.10 -18.77
CA ASN A 248 -12.03 -4.11 -20.12
C ASN A 248 -10.99 -3.66 -21.16
N ALA A 249 -10.34 -2.52 -20.90
CA ALA A 249 -9.32 -1.94 -21.77
C ALA A 249 -8.41 -1.00 -20.96
N PHE A 250 -7.21 -0.72 -21.47
CA PHE A 250 -6.38 0.34 -20.95
C PHE A 250 -5.49 0.95 -22.01
N GLU A 251 -5.05 2.18 -21.78
CA GLU A 251 -4.06 2.90 -22.57
C GLU A 251 -2.94 3.33 -21.64
N LYS A 252 -1.72 2.81 -21.89
CA LYS A 252 -0.54 3.16 -21.08
C LYS A 252 -0.20 4.63 -21.24
N THR A 253 0.31 5.22 -20.17
CA THR A 253 1.04 6.48 -20.30
C THR A 253 2.41 6.18 -20.90
N LYS A 254 2.83 6.95 -21.91
CA LYS A 254 4.19 6.85 -22.44
C LYS A 254 5.20 7.30 -21.38
N GLU A 255 6.27 6.53 -21.22
CA GLU A 255 7.38 6.92 -20.36
C GLU A 255 8.21 8.04 -21.01
N SER A 256 8.95 8.80 -20.20
CA SER A 256 9.72 9.96 -20.70
C SER A 256 10.68 9.59 -21.84
N TRP A 257 11.30 8.41 -21.80
CA TRP A 257 12.24 7.94 -22.83
C TRP A 257 11.56 7.33 -24.07
N GLU A 258 10.27 7.02 -24.01
CA GLU A 258 9.50 6.50 -25.15
C GLU A 258 9.05 7.62 -26.09
N MET A 259 9.16 8.88 -25.67
CA MET A 259 8.78 10.06 -26.42
C MET A 259 9.99 10.79 -26.97
N ASN A 260 9.91 11.20 -28.24
CA ASN A 260 10.88 12.16 -28.80
C ASN A 260 10.58 13.59 -28.32
N SER A 261 11.49 14.53 -28.60
CA SER A 261 11.40 15.90 -28.14
C SER A 261 10.13 16.64 -28.60
N GLU A 262 9.66 16.38 -29.82
CA GLU A 262 8.44 16.97 -30.39
C GLU A 262 7.19 16.42 -29.67
N GLU A 263 7.13 15.10 -29.49
CA GLU A 263 6.07 14.43 -28.74
C GLU A 263 6.00 14.93 -27.29
N LYS A 264 7.15 15.11 -26.61
CA LYS A 264 7.20 15.63 -25.24
C LYS A 264 6.59 17.02 -25.13
N LEU A 265 6.85 17.90 -26.10
CA LEU A 265 6.29 19.25 -26.12
C LEU A 265 4.79 19.24 -26.38
N GLU A 266 4.32 18.40 -27.30
CA GLU A 266 2.90 18.23 -27.58
C GLU A 266 2.15 17.66 -26.37
N GLN A 267 2.66 16.56 -25.79
CA GLN A 267 2.06 15.94 -24.60
C GLN A 267 2.09 16.88 -23.40
N SER A 268 3.14 17.68 -23.22
CA SER A 268 3.21 18.71 -22.18
C SER A 268 2.10 19.75 -22.31
N CYS A 269 1.70 20.12 -23.52
CA CYS A 269 0.55 21.01 -23.74
C CYS A 269 -0.76 20.34 -23.32
N ILE A 270 -0.97 19.08 -23.71
CA ILE A 270 -2.19 18.32 -23.40
C ILE A 270 -2.35 18.15 -21.88
N VAL A 271 -1.30 17.68 -21.18
CA VAL A 271 -1.38 17.48 -19.72
C VAL A 271 -1.49 18.80 -18.97
N LYS A 272 -0.94 19.91 -19.49
CA LYS A 272 -1.15 21.25 -18.92
C LYS A 272 -2.63 21.66 -18.98
N GLU A 273 -3.30 21.43 -20.09
CA GLU A 273 -4.73 21.69 -20.24
C GLU A 273 -5.55 20.81 -19.31
N LYS A 274 -5.24 19.51 -19.26
CA LYS A 274 -5.88 18.55 -18.35
C LYS A 274 -5.71 18.93 -16.88
N GLY A 275 -4.49 19.28 -16.46
CA GLY A 275 -4.22 19.78 -15.10
C GLY A 275 -5.00 21.05 -14.79
N THR A 276 -5.17 21.94 -15.78
CA THR A 276 -5.96 23.16 -15.62
C THR A 276 -7.45 22.85 -15.44
N GLN A 277 -7.97 21.83 -16.13
CA GLN A 277 -9.32 21.35 -15.95
C GLN A 277 -9.52 20.78 -14.54
N TYR A 278 -8.62 19.90 -14.07
CA TYR A 278 -8.67 19.37 -12.70
C TYR A 278 -8.60 20.47 -11.64
N PHE A 279 -7.77 21.49 -11.87
CA PHE A 279 -7.68 22.63 -10.96
C PHE A 279 -9.02 23.39 -10.85
N LYS A 280 -9.72 23.58 -11.98
CA LYS A 280 -11.05 24.21 -12.00
C LYS A 280 -12.12 23.37 -11.30
N GLU A 281 -12.01 22.05 -11.38
CA GLU A 281 -12.88 21.10 -10.66
C GLU A 281 -12.56 20.99 -9.16
N GLY A 282 -11.53 21.69 -8.67
CA GLY A 282 -11.09 21.62 -7.27
C GLY A 282 -10.24 20.39 -6.94
N LYS A 283 -9.87 19.59 -7.94
CA LYS A 283 -9.08 18.36 -7.79
C LYS A 283 -7.57 18.68 -7.82
N TYR A 284 -7.11 19.40 -6.80
CA TYR A 284 -5.75 19.97 -6.76
C TYR A 284 -4.62 18.93 -6.79
N LYS A 285 -4.83 17.77 -6.16
CA LYS A 285 -3.86 16.65 -6.15
C LYS A 285 -3.64 16.11 -7.56
N GLN A 286 -4.72 15.86 -8.30
CA GLN A 286 -4.68 15.41 -9.69
C GLN A 286 -4.05 16.46 -10.61
N ALA A 287 -4.45 17.73 -10.45
CA ALA A 287 -3.84 18.84 -11.19
C ALA A 287 -2.32 18.86 -11.00
N ALA A 288 -1.86 18.71 -9.74
CA ALA A 288 -0.45 18.64 -9.43
C ALA A 288 0.26 17.44 -10.10
N LEU A 289 -0.37 16.26 -10.14
CA LEU A 289 0.20 15.10 -10.86
C LEU A 289 0.41 15.40 -12.35
N GLN A 290 -0.56 16.03 -13.02
CA GLN A 290 -0.41 16.38 -14.44
C GLN A 290 0.72 17.40 -14.67
N TYR A 291 0.84 18.42 -13.82
CA TYR A 291 1.91 19.40 -13.96
C TYR A 291 3.31 18.83 -13.65
N LYS A 292 3.41 17.85 -12.74
CA LYS A 292 4.67 17.13 -12.47
C LYS A 292 5.16 16.36 -13.69
N LYS A 293 4.26 15.78 -14.50
CA LYS A 293 4.63 15.09 -15.75
C LYS A 293 5.40 16.02 -16.69
N ILE A 294 4.95 17.28 -16.83
CA ILE A 294 5.62 18.29 -17.68
C ILE A 294 7.07 18.51 -17.24
N ILE A 295 7.30 18.67 -15.94
CA ILE A 295 8.65 18.87 -15.40
C ILE A 295 9.49 17.62 -15.68
N SER A 296 8.99 16.44 -15.33
CA SER A 296 9.70 15.17 -15.55
C SER A 296 10.09 14.93 -17.01
N TRP A 297 9.25 15.34 -17.97
CA TRP A 297 9.54 15.19 -19.39
C TRP A 297 10.56 16.20 -19.93
N LEU A 298 10.54 17.43 -19.41
CA LEU A 298 11.28 18.56 -19.99
C LEU A 298 12.50 19.01 -19.17
N GLU A 299 12.70 18.52 -17.95
CA GLU A 299 13.78 18.97 -17.05
C GLU A 299 15.18 18.59 -17.56
N HIS A 300 15.32 17.38 -18.12
CA HIS A 300 16.60 16.86 -18.60
C HIS A 300 16.69 16.82 -20.13
N GLU A 301 15.72 17.40 -20.84
CA GLU A 301 15.77 17.47 -22.30
C GLU A 301 16.85 18.46 -22.74
N SER A 302 17.75 18.01 -23.61
CA SER A 302 18.86 18.81 -24.13
C SER A 302 18.99 18.64 -25.63
N GLY A 303 19.59 19.63 -26.32
CA GLY A 303 19.73 19.60 -27.78
C GLY A 303 18.47 20.01 -28.55
N LEU A 304 17.53 20.69 -27.89
CA LEU A 304 16.37 21.30 -28.54
C LEU A 304 16.78 22.44 -29.50
N SER A 305 15.96 22.66 -30.53
CA SER A 305 16.07 23.87 -31.35
C SER A 305 15.86 25.13 -30.50
N GLU A 306 16.35 26.30 -30.93
CA GLU A 306 16.16 27.54 -30.16
C GLU A 306 14.68 27.88 -29.94
N GLU A 307 13.81 27.52 -30.90
CA GLU A 307 12.36 27.72 -30.79
C GLU A 307 11.74 26.76 -29.77
N ASP A 308 12.16 25.50 -29.81
CA ASP A 308 11.62 24.45 -28.93
C ASP A 308 12.12 24.60 -27.50
N GLU A 309 13.34 25.08 -27.30
CA GLU A 309 13.86 25.42 -25.96
C GLU A 309 13.02 26.56 -25.34
N LYS A 310 12.63 27.57 -26.14
CA LYS A 310 11.74 28.64 -25.67
C LYS A 310 10.37 28.09 -25.28
N LYS A 311 9.81 27.17 -26.07
CA LYS A 311 8.53 26.48 -25.75
C LYS A 311 8.67 25.63 -24.48
N ALA A 312 9.73 24.84 -24.36
CA ALA A 312 10.00 23.99 -23.21
C ALA A 312 10.16 24.83 -21.93
N LYS A 313 10.93 25.92 -21.98
CA LYS A 313 11.10 26.86 -20.87
C LYS A 313 9.76 27.49 -20.46
N ALA A 314 8.94 27.91 -21.42
CA ALA A 314 7.61 28.47 -21.13
C ALA A 314 6.66 27.44 -20.49
N LEU A 315 6.72 26.18 -20.92
CA LEU A 315 5.95 25.08 -20.36
C LEU A 315 6.39 24.73 -18.93
N ARG A 316 7.71 24.63 -18.67
CA ARG A 316 8.27 24.42 -17.33
C ARG A 316 7.88 25.54 -16.37
N LEU A 317 8.02 26.80 -16.81
CA LEU A 317 7.59 27.96 -16.02
C LEU A 317 6.09 27.88 -15.67
N ALA A 318 5.24 27.58 -16.65
CA ALA A 318 3.80 27.43 -16.41
C ALA A 318 3.49 26.26 -15.45
N ALA A 319 4.20 25.13 -15.57
CA ALA A 319 4.04 23.97 -14.70
C ALA A 319 4.39 24.30 -13.25
N HIS A 320 5.55 24.89 -12.97
CA HIS A 320 5.96 25.29 -11.63
C HIS A 320 5.00 26.32 -11.02
N LEU A 321 4.60 27.33 -11.79
CA LEU A 321 3.61 28.30 -11.34
C LEU A 321 2.31 27.61 -10.92
N ASN A 322 1.77 26.73 -11.76
CA ASN A 322 0.52 26.05 -11.47
C ASN A 322 0.64 25.05 -10.30
N LEU A 323 1.78 24.37 -10.17
CA LEU A 323 2.08 23.52 -9.01
C LEU A 323 2.11 24.32 -7.70
N ALA A 324 2.80 25.47 -7.68
CA ALA A 324 2.80 26.34 -6.51
C ALA A 324 1.37 26.72 -6.09
N MET A 325 0.51 27.02 -7.07
CA MET A 325 -0.91 27.30 -6.80
C MET A 325 -1.67 26.08 -6.25
N CYS A 326 -1.42 24.88 -6.79
CA CYS A 326 -2.03 23.64 -6.29
C CYS A 326 -1.62 23.39 -4.84
N PHE A 327 -0.32 23.50 -4.52
CA PHE A 327 0.19 23.28 -3.17
C PHE A 327 -0.31 24.32 -2.17
N LEU A 328 -0.45 25.59 -2.56
CA LEU A 328 -1.13 26.60 -1.73
C LEU A 328 -2.58 26.21 -1.43
N LYS A 329 -3.32 25.67 -2.41
CA LYS A 329 -4.70 25.19 -2.20
C LYS A 329 -4.78 23.94 -1.33
N MET A 330 -3.74 23.09 -1.33
CA MET A 330 -3.63 21.89 -0.50
C MET A 330 -3.02 22.17 0.88
N ASN A 331 -2.72 23.44 1.22
CA ASN A 331 -2.06 23.82 2.46
C ASN A 331 -0.68 23.15 2.67
N GLU A 332 0.08 23.01 1.58
CA GLU A 332 1.46 22.49 1.58
C GLU A 332 2.46 23.62 1.21
N PRO A 333 2.67 24.62 2.09
CA PRO A 333 3.39 25.84 1.72
C PRO A 333 4.88 25.63 1.40
N ASN A 334 5.54 24.62 1.98
CA ASN A 334 6.94 24.30 1.65
C ASN A 334 7.10 23.88 0.18
N LYS A 335 6.24 22.98 -0.31
CA LYS A 335 6.28 22.55 -1.73
C LYS A 335 5.88 23.70 -2.67
N ALA A 336 5.01 24.60 -2.21
CA ALA A 336 4.67 25.81 -2.97
C ALA A 336 5.89 26.74 -3.10
N LEU A 337 6.64 26.93 -2.01
CA LEU A 337 7.85 27.75 -1.98
C LEU A 337 8.92 27.21 -2.94
N GLU A 338 9.20 25.91 -2.88
CA GLU A 338 10.15 25.24 -3.80
C GLU A 338 9.79 25.47 -5.28
N ASN A 339 8.51 25.30 -5.64
CA ASN A 339 8.05 25.52 -7.01
C ASN A 339 8.10 27.00 -7.42
N CYS A 340 7.90 27.93 -6.48
CA CYS A 340 8.08 29.34 -6.76
C CYS A 340 9.56 29.68 -7.02
N ASP A 341 10.49 29.13 -6.24
CA ASP A 341 11.93 29.34 -6.44
C ASP A 341 12.37 28.79 -7.80
N GLN A 342 11.94 27.57 -8.17
CA GLN A 342 12.19 27.00 -9.51
C GLN A 342 11.59 27.84 -10.65
N ALA A 343 10.39 28.42 -10.46
CA ALA A 343 9.82 29.34 -11.44
C ALA A 343 10.66 30.63 -11.59
N LEU A 344 11.25 31.13 -10.49
CA LEU A 344 12.10 32.33 -10.50
C LEU A 344 13.48 32.07 -11.10
N GLU A 345 14.01 30.85 -11.02
CA GLU A 345 15.22 30.46 -11.76
C GLU A 345 15.00 30.53 -13.29
N LEU A 346 13.76 30.30 -13.75
CA LEU A 346 13.39 30.43 -15.16
C LEU A 346 13.07 31.88 -15.57
N ASP A 347 12.37 32.62 -14.70
CA ASP A 347 12.00 34.02 -14.88
C ASP A 347 12.04 34.76 -13.53
N GLU A 348 13.17 35.39 -13.24
CA GLU A 348 13.45 36.08 -11.97
C GLU A 348 12.46 37.19 -11.64
N SER A 349 11.83 37.76 -12.68
CA SER A 349 10.89 38.87 -12.53
C SER A 349 9.44 38.42 -12.39
N ASN A 350 9.13 37.12 -12.56
CA ASN A 350 7.76 36.68 -12.75
C ASN A 350 6.79 37.12 -11.63
N GLU A 351 5.83 38.00 -11.95
CA GLU A 351 4.88 38.56 -10.99
C GLU A 351 4.14 37.48 -10.18
N LYS A 352 3.69 36.40 -10.86
CA LYS A 352 2.93 35.32 -10.20
C LYS A 352 3.82 34.49 -9.28
N ALA A 353 5.06 34.22 -9.66
CA ALA A 353 5.99 33.47 -8.84
C ALA A 353 6.34 34.24 -7.56
N LEU A 354 6.73 35.52 -7.69
CA LEU A 354 7.05 36.38 -6.55
C LEU A 354 5.85 36.53 -5.60
N PHE A 355 4.65 36.74 -6.13
CA PHE A 355 3.44 36.88 -5.33
C PHE A 355 3.09 35.58 -4.57
N ARG A 356 3.07 34.44 -5.26
CA ARG A 356 2.77 33.13 -4.65
C ARG A 356 3.83 32.71 -3.64
N ARG A 357 5.09 33.07 -3.87
CA ARG A 357 6.19 32.89 -2.91
C ARG A 357 5.92 33.63 -1.60
N GLY A 358 5.48 34.89 -1.70
CA GLY A 358 5.03 35.68 -0.56
C GLY A 358 3.86 35.01 0.19
N GLU A 359 2.88 34.47 -0.53
CA GLU A 359 1.75 33.73 0.08
C GLU A 359 2.21 32.47 0.81
N ALA A 360 3.14 31.69 0.23
CA ALA A 360 3.70 30.51 0.85
C ALA A 360 4.45 30.84 2.16
N LEU A 361 5.32 31.86 2.13
CA LEU A 361 6.05 32.35 3.30
C LEU A 361 5.09 32.87 4.38
N PHE A 362 4.00 33.53 3.98
CA PHE A 362 2.98 33.98 4.92
C PHE A 362 2.29 32.81 5.62
N CYS A 363 1.96 31.74 4.89
CA CYS A 363 1.41 30.51 5.47
C CYS A 363 2.40 29.79 6.42
N LEU A 364 3.71 29.97 6.21
CA LEU A 364 4.77 29.47 7.11
C LEU A 364 4.98 30.37 8.35
N ASN A 365 4.21 31.44 8.52
CA ASN A 365 4.38 32.48 9.54
C ASN A 365 5.71 33.24 9.45
N GLU A 366 6.39 33.22 8.30
CA GLU A 366 7.61 33.99 8.07
C GLU A 366 7.26 35.40 7.58
N PHE A 367 6.56 36.17 8.42
CA PHE A 367 5.91 37.41 7.99
C PHE A 367 6.86 38.49 7.48
N ASP A 368 8.09 38.58 8.02
CA ASP A 368 9.10 39.53 7.54
C ASP A 368 9.57 39.19 6.11
N ARG A 369 9.85 37.91 5.84
CA ARG A 369 10.23 37.43 4.50
C ARG A 369 9.08 37.58 3.52
N ALA A 370 7.86 37.24 3.94
CA ALA A 370 6.65 37.43 3.14
C ALA A 370 6.43 38.91 2.79
N LYS A 371 6.54 39.80 3.77
CA LYS A 371 6.42 41.26 3.57
C LYS A 371 7.42 41.77 2.54
N ASN A 372 8.69 41.38 2.66
CA ASN A 372 9.73 41.78 1.73
C ASN A 372 9.45 41.26 0.31
N GLY A 373 8.99 40.00 0.19
CA GLY A 373 8.56 39.43 -1.10
C GLY A 373 7.40 40.20 -1.73
N PHE A 374 6.34 40.51 -0.97
CA PHE A 374 5.23 41.32 -1.49
C PHE A 374 5.64 42.75 -1.82
N GLN A 375 6.56 43.35 -1.06
CA GLN A 375 7.09 44.68 -1.34
C GLN A 375 7.84 44.70 -2.68
N GLN A 376 8.65 43.68 -2.95
CA GLN A 376 9.32 43.49 -4.25
C GLN A 376 8.30 43.41 -5.40
N VAL A 377 7.17 42.70 -5.20
CA VAL A 377 6.08 42.67 -6.20
C VAL A 377 5.48 44.06 -6.41
N VAL A 378 5.27 44.85 -5.37
CA VAL A 378 4.72 46.21 -5.49
C VAL A 378 5.69 47.14 -6.23
N GLU A 379 6.99 46.96 -6.05
CA GLU A 379 8.04 47.75 -6.71
C GLU A 379 8.12 47.44 -8.21
N LEU A 380 8.12 46.16 -8.58
CA LEU A 380 8.17 45.71 -9.97
C LEU A 380 6.82 45.88 -10.69
N TYR A 381 5.72 45.67 -9.97
CA TYR A 381 4.34 45.66 -10.48
C TYR A 381 3.41 46.58 -9.66
N PRO A 382 3.52 47.91 -9.82
CA PRO A 382 2.74 48.85 -9.01
C PRO A 382 1.21 48.75 -9.16
N ALA A 383 0.72 48.15 -10.26
CA ALA A 383 -0.70 47.92 -10.48
C ALA A 383 -1.29 46.78 -9.60
N ASN A 384 -0.44 45.95 -9.01
CA ASN A 384 -0.86 44.81 -8.20
C ASN A 384 -1.40 45.26 -6.83
N ARG A 385 -2.71 45.48 -6.76
CA ARG A 385 -3.40 45.88 -5.51
C ARG A 385 -3.37 44.79 -4.45
N ALA A 386 -3.34 43.52 -4.84
CA ALA A 386 -3.32 42.39 -3.91
C ALA A 386 -2.01 42.38 -3.11
N ALA A 387 -0.86 42.62 -3.76
CA ALA A 387 0.44 42.69 -3.11
C ALA A 387 0.49 43.81 -2.06
N ARG A 388 -0.02 45.00 -2.39
CA ARG A 388 -0.12 46.11 -1.43
C ARG A 388 -0.97 45.76 -0.21
N SER A 389 -2.09 45.08 -0.42
CA SER A 389 -2.94 44.61 0.66
C SER A 389 -2.19 43.62 1.56
N GLN A 390 -1.49 42.65 0.97
CA GLN A 390 -0.72 41.66 1.71
C GLN A 390 0.45 42.27 2.52
N VAL A 391 1.13 43.31 2.01
CA VAL A 391 2.14 44.04 2.78
C VAL A 391 1.53 44.60 4.08
N SER A 392 0.36 45.22 4.01
CA SER A 392 -0.34 45.75 5.19
C SER A 392 -0.75 44.64 6.17
N ILE A 393 -1.22 43.50 5.64
CA ILE A 393 -1.57 42.32 6.46
C ILE A 393 -0.33 41.77 7.18
N CYS A 394 0.80 41.63 6.48
CA CYS A 394 2.06 41.20 7.08
C CYS A 394 2.50 42.15 8.20
N GLN A 395 2.47 43.46 7.96
CA GLN A 395 2.80 44.47 8.99
C GLN A 395 1.89 44.37 10.22
N LYS A 396 0.61 44.06 10.04
CA LYS A 396 -0.31 43.83 11.16
C LYS A 396 0.10 42.57 11.94
N ARG A 397 0.36 41.46 11.27
CA ARG A 397 0.78 40.19 11.89
C ARG A 397 2.10 40.29 12.64
N ILE A 398 3.09 40.97 12.06
CA ILE A 398 4.39 41.24 12.70
C ILE A 398 4.19 42.02 14.01
N ARG A 399 3.36 43.07 14.00
CA ARG A 399 3.03 43.83 15.22
C ARG A 399 2.33 42.97 16.28
N GLU A 400 1.38 42.15 15.86
CA GLU A 400 0.69 41.22 16.77
C GLU A 400 1.65 40.20 17.39
N GLN A 401 2.60 39.67 16.60
CA GLN A 401 3.61 38.73 17.08
C GLN A 401 4.57 39.40 18.07
N HIS A 402 5.11 40.58 17.76
CA HIS A 402 5.94 41.32 18.71
C HIS A 402 5.23 41.66 20.02
N LEU A 403 3.94 41.99 19.96
CA LEU A 403 3.14 42.24 21.17
C LEU A 403 2.98 40.97 22.01
N LYS A 404 2.70 39.83 21.38
CA LYS A 404 2.64 38.53 22.06
C LYS A 404 3.98 38.15 22.66
N ASP A 405 5.05 38.26 21.90
CA ASP A 405 6.41 37.94 22.35
C ASP A 405 6.77 38.82 23.56
N LYS A 406 6.49 40.13 23.49
CA LYS A 406 6.72 41.05 24.62
C LYS A 406 5.98 40.61 25.89
N LEU A 407 4.71 40.19 25.78
CA LEU A 407 3.93 39.69 26.90
C LEU A 407 4.49 38.37 27.44
N ILE A 408 4.88 37.45 26.56
CA ILE A 408 5.48 36.17 26.93
C ILE A 408 6.80 36.41 27.67
N TYR A 409 7.69 37.24 27.14
CA TYR A 409 8.97 37.56 27.77
C TYR A 409 8.79 38.29 29.11
N ALA A 410 7.84 39.21 29.23
CA ALA A 410 7.52 39.87 30.49
C ALA A 410 7.08 38.86 31.56
N ASN A 411 6.14 37.97 31.23
CA ASN A 411 5.69 36.92 32.14
C ASN A 411 6.81 35.93 32.49
N MET A 412 7.64 35.54 31.52
CA MET A 412 8.79 34.67 31.80
C MET A 412 9.78 35.35 32.76
N PHE A 413 10.05 36.65 32.58
CA PHE A 413 10.95 37.40 33.46
C PHE A 413 10.41 37.47 34.90
N GLU A 414 9.11 37.69 35.08
CA GLU A 414 8.46 37.64 36.40
C GLU A 414 8.60 36.26 37.05
N ILE A 415 8.35 35.19 36.29
CA ILE A 415 8.50 33.80 36.78
C ILE A 415 9.96 33.52 37.21
N PHE A 416 10.95 33.96 36.43
CA PHE A 416 12.36 33.79 36.78
C PHE A 416 12.74 34.60 38.01
N ALA A 417 12.29 35.85 38.11
CA ALA A 417 12.53 36.70 39.28
C ALA A 417 11.91 36.10 40.56
N GLU A 418 10.68 35.58 40.50
CA GLU A 418 10.05 34.88 41.63
C GLU A 418 10.81 33.62 42.03
N ARG A 419 11.35 32.88 41.06
CA ARG A 419 12.13 31.66 41.31
C ARG A 419 13.45 31.97 42.00
N ASP A 420 14.14 33.02 41.55
CA ASP A 420 15.40 33.44 42.16
C ASP A 420 15.17 33.99 43.57
N LEU A 421 14.08 34.76 43.79
CA LEU A 421 13.67 35.21 45.12
C LEU A 421 13.40 34.01 46.06
N LYS A 422 12.71 32.96 45.58
CA LYS A 422 12.47 31.74 46.36
C LYS A 422 13.77 31.02 46.72
N LYS A 423 14.73 30.91 45.79
CA LYS A 423 16.04 30.32 46.06
C LYS A 423 16.82 31.10 47.10
N ASP A 424 16.82 32.43 47.02
CA ASP A 424 17.51 33.28 48.00
C ASP A 424 16.89 33.13 49.39
N VAL A 425 15.55 33.06 49.48
CA VAL A 425 14.85 32.79 50.74
C VAL A 425 15.20 31.40 51.30
N GLU A 426 15.28 30.37 50.47
CA GLU A 426 15.72 29.03 50.88
C GLU A 426 17.17 29.02 51.37
N ARG A 427 18.06 29.75 50.69
CA ARG A 427 19.47 29.86 51.06
C ARG A 427 19.64 30.53 52.42
N VAL A 428 18.96 31.66 52.65
CA VAL A 428 18.97 32.36 53.94
C VAL A 428 18.40 31.48 55.07
N LYS A 429 17.36 30.68 54.80
CA LYS A 429 16.83 29.71 55.78
C LYS A 429 17.86 28.66 56.15
N THR A 430 18.58 28.14 55.16
CA THR A 430 19.62 27.10 55.35
C THR A 430 20.79 27.65 56.16
N ASP A 431 21.28 28.83 55.82
CA ASP A 431 22.38 29.50 56.53
C ASP A 431 22.00 29.82 58.00
N ASN A 432 20.77 30.27 58.25
CA ASN A 432 20.29 30.52 59.61
C ASN A 432 20.10 29.24 60.42
N GLN A 433 19.77 28.12 59.78
CA GLN A 433 19.67 26.82 60.44
C GLN A 433 21.06 26.30 60.83
N GLN A 434 22.04 26.38 59.93
CA GLN A 434 23.43 26.03 60.23
C GLN A 434 23.99 26.84 61.39
N LYS A 435 23.79 28.17 61.40
CA LYS A 435 24.23 29.03 62.52
C LYS A 435 23.56 28.66 63.85
N ARG A 436 22.31 28.20 63.84
CA ARG A 436 21.63 27.72 65.05
C ARG A 436 22.20 26.40 65.55
N GLU A 437 22.53 25.50 64.64
CA GLU A 437 23.15 24.20 64.96
C GLU A 437 24.56 24.41 65.54
N GLU A 438 25.37 25.26 64.91
CA GLU A 438 26.70 25.65 65.42
C GLU A 438 26.61 26.31 66.81
N ALA A 439 25.65 27.20 67.04
CA ALA A 439 25.46 27.82 68.35
C ALA A 439 25.05 26.82 69.45
N MET A 440 24.23 25.81 69.11
CA MET A 440 23.90 24.73 70.04
C MET A 440 25.10 23.83 70.34
N GLU A 441 25.97 23.62 69.36
CA GLU A 441 27.18 22.82 69.52
C GLU A 441 28.20 23.55 70.41
N ILE A 442 28.35 24.87 70.24
CA ILE A 442 29.17 25.71 71.12
C ILE A 442 28.63 25.67 72.56
N ASP A 443 27.32 25.85 72.78
CA ASP A 443 26.71 25.79 74.13
C ASP A 443 26.89 24.40 74.78
N LYS A 444 26.81 23.31 74.01
CA LYS A 444 27.14 21.96 74.50
C LYS A 444 28.60 21.83 74.92
N THR A 445 29.51 22.39 74.12
CA THR A 445 30.95 22.34 74.38
C THR A 445 31.31 23.17 75.61
N GLU A 446 30.72 24.36 75.78
CA GLU A 446 30.89 25.20 76.96
C GLU A 446 30.34 24.53 78.23
N LYS A 447 29.20 23.83 78.13
CA LYS A 447 28.64 23.04 79.24
C LYS A 447 29.52 21.84 79.61
N GLU A 448 30.12 21.16 78.64
CA GLU A 448 31.10 20.09 78.90
C GLU A 448 32.37 20.63 79.58
N VAL A 449 32.90 21.76 79.14
CA VAL A 449 34.08 22.40 79.76
C VAL A 449 33.76 22.87 81.18
N ALA A 450 32.58 23.46 81.42
CA ALA A 450 32.12 23.83 82.75
C ALA A 450 31.93 22.62 83.69
N SER A 451 31.55 21.46 83.15
CA SER A 451 31.42 20.21 83.93
C SER A 451 32.78 19.63 84.32
N LYS A 452 33.81 19.74 83.46
CA LYS A 452 35.18 19.29 83.73
C LYS A 452 35.96 20.18 84.71
N THR A 453 35.54 21.44 84.86
CA THR A 453 36.19 22.40 85.78
C THR A 453 35.62 22.32 87.22
N LYS A 454 34.57 21.51 87.44
CA LYS A 454 33.95 21.26 88.76
C LYS A 454 34.26 19.86 89.34
N ALA A 455 35.16 19.10 88.71
CA ALA A 455 35.59 17.79 89.16
C ALA A 455 36.95 17.85 89.87
#